data_AF-A0AA88I378-F1
#
_entry.id   AF-A0AA88I378-F1
#
_cell.length_a   1.000
_cell.length_b   1.000
_cell.length_c   1.000
_cell.angle_alpha   90.00
_cell.angle_beta   90.00
_cell.angle_gamma   90.00
#
_symmetry.space_group_name_H-M   'P 1'
#
loop_
_entity.id
_entity.type
_entity.pdbx_description
1 polymer ?
#
loop_
_entity_poly.entity_id
_entity_poly.type
_entity_poly.pdbx_seq_one_letter_code
_entity_poly.pdbx_strand_id
1 'polypeptide(L)'
;MCDRVGGRTLTEEVSLPDGTKEKFDLGGQWVGQTQHHVMDLLKKFNIETYPQNTKGRKVMVVGKDAKIRTYTNDIPSLGSYFGLIELELFIRK
;
A
#
# COMPACT_ATOMS: atom_id res chain seq x y z
N MET A 1 3.26 -24.51 -18.13
CA MET A 1 2.55 -24.35 -16.84
C MET A 1 3.50 -23.69 -15.86
N CYS A 2 2.99 -22.86 -14.96
CA CYS A 2 3.82 -22.32 -13.87
C CYS A 2 4.14 -23.44 -12.88
N ASP A 3 5.36 -23.45 -12.38
CA ASP A 3 5.92 -24.43 -11.44
C ASP A 3 5.55 -24.16 -9.96
N ARG A 4 4.89 -23.02 -9.69
CA ARG A 4 4.44 -22.62 -8.36
C ARG A 4 2.96 -22.29 -8.31
N VAL A 5 2.43 -22.30 -7.08
CA VAL A 5 1.11 -21.75 -6.75
C VAL A 5 1.19 -20.23 -6.52
N GLY A 6 0.03 -19.59 -6.32
CA GLY A 6 -0.10 -18.18 -5.94
C GLY A 6 -0.41 -17.23 -7.10
N GLY A 7 0.03 -17.53 -8.32
CA GLY A 7 -0.26 -16.70 -9.49
C GLY A 7 0.31 -15.28 -9.32
N ARG A 8 -0.56 -14.30 -9.01
CA ARG A 8 -0.18 -12.89 -8.80
C ARG A 8 0.34 -12.58 -7.39
N THR A 9 0.38 -13.54 -6.49
CA THR A 9 1.13 -13.44 -5.22
C THR A 9 2.47 -14.16 -5.37
N LEU A 10 3.53 -13.55 -4.84
CA LEU A 10 4.90 -14.07 -4.87
C LEU A 10 5.71 -13.40 -3.77
N THR A 11 6.27 -14.20 -2.87
CA THR A 11 7.21 -13.76 -1.83
C THR A 11 8.58 -14.37 -2.14
N GLU A 12 9.60 -13.53 -2.27
CA GLU A 12 10.98 -13.95 -2.56
C GLU A 12 11.92 -13.56 -1.42
N GLU A 13 13.00 -14.31 -1.23
CA GLU A 13 14.09 -13.88 -0.36
C GLU A 13 15.02 -12.91 -1.11
N VAL A 14 15.24 -11.73 -0.53
CA VAL A 14 16.10 -10.69 -1.08
C VAL A 14 17.26 -10.45 -0.12
N SER A 15 18.48 -10.46 -0.66
CA SER A 15 19.69 -10.12 0.10
C SER A 15 19.79 -8.60 0.30
N LEU A 16 20.01 -8.19 1.55
CA LEU A 16 20.26 -6.80 1.91
C LEU A 16 21.76 -6.46 1.89
N PRO A 17 22.14 -5.17 1.85
CA PRO A 17 23.54 -4.75 1.83
C PRO A 17 24.37 -5.18 3.04
N ASP A 18 23.73 -5.46 4.17
CA ASP A 18 24.38 -5.96 5.40
C ASP A 18 24.58 -7.49 5.39
N GLY A 19 24.22 -8.18 4.30
CA GLY A 19 24.33 -9.62 4.14
C GLY A 19 23.18 -10.41 4.74
N THR A 20 22.19 -9.76 5.36
CA THR A 20 20.96 -10.43 5.81
C THR A 20 20.05 -10.74 4.63
N LYS A 21 19.12 -11.69 4.81
CA LYS A 21 18.07 -11.99 3.85
C LYS A 21 16.72 -11.67 4.45
N GLU A 22 15.90 -10.97 3.67
CA GLU A 22 14.54 -10.61 4.06
C GLU A 22 13.54 -11.12 3.03
N LYS A 23 12.30 -11.34 3.46
CA LYS A 23 11.21 -11.72 2.57
C LYS A 23 10.57 -10.49 1.96
N PHE A 24 10.42 -10.48 0.64
CA PHE A 24 9.83 -9.38 -0.10
C PHE A 24 8.70 -9.86 -1.01
N ASP A 25 7.54 -9.20 -0.92
CA ASP A 25 6.40 -9.50 -1.76
C ASP A 25 6.50 -8.77 -3.11
N LEU A 26 6.69 -9.53 -4.18
CA LEU A 26 6.75 -9.05 -5.56
C LEU A 26 5.37 -9.02 -6.24
N GLY A 27 4.33 -9.45 -5.51
CA GLY A 27 2.95 -9.53 -5.98
C GLY A 27 1.96 -8.75 -5.13
N GLY A 28 0.70 -9.21 -5.09
CA GLY A 28 -0.29 -8.66 -4.17
C GLY A 28 0.12 -8.88 -2.70
N GLN A 29 0.16 -7.80 -1.92
CA GLN A 29 0.72 -7.79 -0.56
C GLN A 29 -0.23 -7.21 0.50
N TRP A 30 -1.16 -6.33 0.13
CA TRP A 30 -2.04 -5.65 1.08
C TRP A 30 -3.41 -6.32 1.21
N VAL A 31 -3.89 -6.38 2.45
CA VAL A 31 -5.26 -6.72 2.80
C VAL A 31 -5.88 -5.62 3.67
N GLY A 32 -7.21 -5.53 3.67
CA GLY A 32 -7.96 -4.52 4.42
C GLY A 32 -9.11 -5.12 5.24
N GLN A 33 -9.56 -4.39 6.27
CA GLN A 33 -10.58 -4.87 7.21
C GLN A 33 -11.91 -5.25 6.56
N THR A 34 -12.27 -4.61 5.44
CA THR A 34 -13.51 -4.91 4.69
C THR A 34 -13.38 -6.11 3.75
N GLN A 35 -12.18 -6.67 3.58
CA GLN A 35 -11.93 -7.84 2.73
C GLN A 35 -12.16 -9.14 3.52
N HIS A 36 -13.40 -9.36 3.97
CA HIS A 36 -13.74 -10.40 4.95
C HIS A 36 -13.24 -11.80 4.59
N HIS A 37 -13.37 -12.22 3.33
CA HIS A 37 -12.98 -13.57 2.91
C HIS A 37 -11.48 -13.86 3.07
N VAL A 38 -10.60 -12.93 2.69
CA VAL A 38 -9.15 -13.14 2.85
C VAL A 38 -8.76 -13.04 4.33
N MET A 39 -9.39 -12.15 5.10
CA MET A 39 -9.15 -12.03 6.54
C MET A 39 -9.53 -13.31 7.30
N ASP A 40 -10.64 -13.95 6.94
CA ASP A 40 -11.05 -15.24 7.52
C ASP A 40 -10.07 -16.37 7.18
N LEU A 41 -9.53 -16.39 5.95
CA LEU A 41 -8.50 -17.35 5.55
C LEU A 41 -7.20 -17.14 6.34
N LEU A 42 -6.74 -15.89 6.48
CA LEU A 42 -5.55 -15.57 7.26
C LEU A 42 -5.70 -16.04 8.70
N LYS A 43 -6.86 -15.79 9.33
CA LYS A 43 -7.17 -16.30 10.68
C LYS A 43 -7.18 -17.82 10.73
N LYS A 44 -7.84 -18.49 9.77
CA LYS A 44 -7.92 -19.96 9.71
C LYS A 44 -6.55 -20.61 9.62
N PHE A 45 -5.62 -20.00 8.89
CA PHE A 45 -4.25 -20.51 8.71
C PHE A 45 -3.25 -19.90 9.71
N ASN A 46 -3.72 -19.12 10.69
CA ASN A 46 -2.89 -18.45 11.69
C ASN A 46 -1.75 -17.61 11.09
N ILE A 47 -2.08 -16.86 10.03
CA ILE A 47 -1.17 -15.91 9.37
C ILE A 47 -1.41 -14.53 9.97
N GLU A 48 -0.35 -13.94 10.52
CA GLU A 48 -0.42 -12.61 11.13
C GLU A 48 -0.40 -11.50 10.08
N THR A 49 -1.05 -10.38 10.42
CA THR A 49 -1.01 -9.14 9.64
C THR A 49 -0.40 -8.03 10.49
N TYR A 50 0.27 -7.08 9.83
CA TYR A 50 0.78 -5.87 10.49
C TYR A 50 0.29 -4.62 9.73
N PRO A 51 0.10 -3.47 10.42
CA PRO A 51 -0.31 -2.25 9.76
C PRO A 51 0.83 -1.67 8.93
N GLN A 52 0.51 -1.14 7.74
CA GLN A 52 1.46 -0.35 6.96
C GLN A 52 1.90 0.87 7.78
N ASN A 53 3.21 1.13 7.83
CA ASN A 53 3.71 2.34 8.46
C ASN A 53 3.37 3.57 7.61
N THR A 54 2.41 4.37 8.07
CA THR A 54 1.94 5.60 7.42
C THR A 54 2.25 6.86 8.23
N LYS A 55 3.01 6.73 9.32
CA LYS A 55 3.34 7.83 10.23
C LYS A 55 4.37 8.78 9.61
N GLY A 56 4.31 10.05 10.00
CA GLY A 56 5.29 11.06 9.63
C GLY A 56 4.85 11.92 8.45
N ARG A 57 5.82 12.36 7.65
CA ARG A 57 5.64 13.32 6.57
C ARG A 57 5.48 12.60 5.24
N LYS A 58 4.34 12.77 4.59
CA LYS A 58 4.04 12.24 3.26
C LYS A 58 4.47 13.26 2.20
N VAL A 59 4.90 12.77 1.04
CA VAL A 59 5.35 13.59 -0.10
C VAL A 59 4.34 13.48 -1.23
N MET A 60 4.02 14.60 -1.87
CA MET A 60 3.13 14.66 -3.01
C MET A 60 3.78 15.48 -4.14
N VAL A 61 3.71 14.94 -5.36
CA VAL A 61 4.14 15.61 -6.59
C VAL A 61 3.00 15.48 -7.59
N VAL A 62 2.30 16.58 -7.85
CA VAL A 62 1.11 16.64 -8.70
C VAL A 62 1.10 17.94 -9.49
N GLY A 63 0.39 17.96 -10.62
CA GLY A 63 0.29 19.14 -11.48
C GLY A 63 1.46 19.32 -12.45
N LYS A 64 1.31 20.28 -13.36
CA LYS A 64 2.26 20.52 -14.46
C LYS A 64 3.62 21.08 -13.99
N ASP A 65 3.64 21.70 -12.83
CA ASP A 65 4.84 22.30 -12.25
C ASP A 65 5.68 21.32 -11.42
N ALA A 66 5.21 20.08 -11.22
CA ALA A 66 5.88 19.00 -10.50
C ALA A 66 6.46 19.44 -9.13
N LYS A 67 5.79 20.39 -8.45
CA LYS A 67 6.27 20.91 -7.17
C LYS A 67 6.12 19.86 -6.09
N ILE A 68 7.20 19.66 -5.33
CA ILE A 68 7.21 18.81 -4.14
C ILE A 68 6.45 19.52 -3.02
N ARG A 69 5.37 18.88 -2.55
CA ARG A 69 4.61 19.30 -1.38
C ARG A 69 4.66 18.22 -0.32
N THR A 70 4.48 18.60 0.94
CA THR A 70 4.46 17.65 2.05
C THR A 70 3.24 17.85 2.94
N TYR A 71 2.75 16.78 3.55
CA TYR A 71 1.58 16.79 4.41
C TYR A 71 1.66 15.66 5.45
N THR A 72 0.89 15.77 6.53
CA THR A 72 0.87 14.78 7.63
C THR A 72 -0.49 14.09 7.80
N ASN A 73 -1.55 14.67 7.23
CA ASN A 73 -2.91 14.14 7.36
C ASN A 73 -3.16 12.96 6.41
N ASP A 74 -4.31 12.30 6.52
CA ASP A 74 -4.67 11.18 5.64
C ASP A 74 -4.95 11.62 4.21
N ILE A 75 -5.55 12.79 4.05
CA ILE A 75 -5.84 13.40 2.75
C ILE A 75 -4.86 14.57 2.52
N PRO A 76 -4.20 14.65 1.36
CA PRO A 76 -3.32 15.77 1.04
C PRO A 76 -4.11 17.08 0.90
N SER A 77 -3.54 18.19 1.36
CA SER A 77 -4.08 19.51 1.01
C SER A 77 -3.74 19.83 -0.44
N LEU A 78 -4.76 19.97 -1.28
CA LEU A 78 -4.62 20.34 -2.69
C LEU A 78 -4.59 21.87 -2.89
N GLY A 79 -4.71 22.65 -1.82
CA GLY A 79 -4.69 24.12 -1.87
C GLY A 79 -6.00 24.76 -2.36
N SER A 80 -7.04 23.97 -2.64
CA SER A 80 -8.38 24.43 -2.99
C SER A 80 -9.43 23.43 -2.52
N TYR A 81 -10.58 23.92 -2.04
CA TYR A 81 -11.73 23.10 -1.67
C TYR A 81 -12.29 22.31 -2.85
N PHE A 82 -12.27 22.89 -4.07
CA PHE A 82 -12.71 22.19 -5.28
C PHE A 82 -11.83 20.98 -5.59
N GLY A 83 -10.51 21.11 -5.43
CA GLY A 83 -9.60 19.98 -5.63
C GLY A 83 -9.85 18.85 -4.64
N LEU A 84 -10.18 19.17 -3.39
CA LEU A 84 -10.55 18.16 -2.38
C LEU A 84 -11.88 17.46 -2.71
N ILE A 85 -12.87 18.20 -3.22
CA ILE A 85 -14.15 17.62 -3.67
C ILE A 85 -13.94 16.68 -4.87
N GLU A 86 -13.14 17.10 -5.86
CA GLU A 86 -12.81 16.24 -7.01
C GLU A 86 -12.10 14.96 -6.58
N LEU A 87 -11.13 15.06 -5.66
CA LEU A 87 -10.44 13.90 -5.11
C LEU A 87 -11.40 12.96 -4.38
N GLU A 88 -12.32 13.48 -3.57
CA GLU A 88 -13.32 12.69 -2.86
C GLU A 88 -14.29 11.98 -3.82
N LEU A 89 -14.78 12.68 -4.85
CA LEU A 89 -15.66 12.09 -5.87
C LEU A 89 -14.94 11.00 -6.68
N PHE A 90 -13.63 11.15 -6.89
CA PHE A 90 -12.81 10.12 -7.53
C PHE A 90 -12.63 8.89 -6.65
N ILE A 91 -12.35 9.05 -5.35
CA ILE A 91 -12.16 7.95 -4.40
C ILE A 91 -13.45 7.16 -4.15
N ARG A 92 -14.61 7.83 -4.20
CA ARG A 92 -15.93 7.20 -3.96
C ARG A 92 -16.49 6.42 -5.15
N LYS A 93 -15.93 6.60 -6.35
CA LYS A 93 -16.30 5.83 -7.55
C LYS A 93 -15.61 4.46 -7.56
#